data_AF-A0A2M6XAQ2-F1
#
_entry.id   AF-A0A2M6XAQ2-F1
#
_cell.length_a   1.000
_cell.length_b   1.000
_cell.length_c   1.000
_cell.angle_alpha   90.00
_cell.angle_beta   90.00
_cell.angle_gamma   90.00
#
_symmetry.space_group_name_H-M   'P 1'
#
loop_
_entity.id
_entity.type
_entity.pdbx_description
1 polymer ?
#
loop_
_entity_poly.entity_id
_entity_poly.type
_entity_poly.pdbx_seq_one_letter_code
_entity_poly.pdbx_strand_id
1 'polypeptide(L)'
;MDGNRRWAQARGLDINKGHEAGTKNLEKIVDHARDLGVKCLTVYTLSTENWRERSRKEVQGIFGLLLKVIQEKKREYQQKGIKLFVLG
;
A
#
# COMPACT_ATOMS: atom_id res chain seq x y z
N MET A 1 6.36 3.42 -1.92
CA MET A 1 6.86 3.09 -0.57
C MET A 1 7.98 2.08 -0.70
N ASP A 2 9.13 2.28 -0.05
CA ASP A 2 10.29 1.40 -0.17
C ASP A 2 10.68 0.79 1.19
N GLY A 3 11.47 -0.28 1.16
CA GLY A 3 12.03 -0.92 2.35
C GLY A 3 11.26 -2.15 2.85
N ASN A 4 10.05 -2.43 2.34
CA ASN A 4 9.23 -3.57 2.78
C ASN A 4 9.99 -4.92 2.72
N ARG A 5 10.71 -5.18 1.62
CA ARG A 5 11.53 -6.39 1.46
C ARG A 5 12.64 -6.49 2.51
N ARG A 6 13.41 -5.41 2.66
CA ARG A 6 14.50 -5.30 3.66
C ARG A 6 13.98 -5.46 5.08
N TRP A 7 12.82 -4.86 5.38
CA TRP A 7 12.17 -4.95 6.69
C TRP A 7 11.76 -6.37 7.05
N ALA A 8 11.22 -7.12 6.09
CA ALA A 8 10.85 -8.52 6.27
C ALA A 8 12.08 -9.42 6.44
N GLN A 9 13.09 -9.24 5.58
CA GLN A 9 14.35 -10.00 5.63
C GLN A 9 15.07 -9.82 6.97
N ALA A 10 15.16 -8.58 7.47
CA ALA A 10 15.77 -8.29 8.76
C ALA A 10 15.06 -8.96 9.96
N ARG A 11 13.85 -9.49 9.75
CA ARG A 11 13.02 -10.17 10.75
C ARG A 11 12.84 -11.67 10.46
N GLY A 12 13.51 -12.20 9.44
CA GLY A 12 13.32 -13.60 9.02
C GLY A 12 11.89 -13.90 8.53
N LEU A 13 11.17 -12.89 8.05
CA LEU A 13 9.79 -13.03 7.57
C LEU A 13 9.72 -13.10 6.05
N ASP A 14 8.64 -13.70 5.54
CA ASP A 14 8.30 -13.64 4.12
C ASP A 14 8.15 -12.20 3.62
N ILE A 15 8.58 -11.96 2.38
CA ILE A 15 8.48 -10.64 1.72
C ILE A 15 7.06 -10.06 1.78
N ASN A 16 6.03 -10.91 1.61
CA ASN A 16 4.63 -10.49 1.67
C ASN A 16 4.26 -9.88 3.04
N LYS A 17 4.87 -10.33 4.14
CA LYS A 17 4.68 -9.74 5.47
C LYS A 17 5.25 -8.34 5.56
N GLY A 18 6.34 -8.06 4.84
CA GLY A 18 6.85 -6.71 4.67
C GLY A 18 5.87 -5.80 3.96
N HIS A 19 5.24 -6.28 2.88
CA HIS A 19 4.23 -5.51 2.14
C HIS A 19 2.96 -5.29 2.98
N GLU A 20 2.49 -6.30 3.72
CA GLU A 20 1.37 -6.16 4.68
C GLU A 20 1.68 -5.08 5.74
N ALA A 21 2.88 -5.10 6.32
CA ALA A 21 3.31 -4.11 7.30
C ALA A 21 3.38 -2.70 6.70
N GLY A 22 3.90 -2.58 5.47
CA GLY A 22 3.91 -1.34 4.72
C GLY A 22 2.50 -0.79 4.51
N THR A 23 1.55 -1.62 4.08
CA THR A 23 0.15 -1.23 3.87
C THR A 23 -0.49 -0.71 5.16
N LYS A 24 -0.30 -1.40 6.30
CA LYS A 24 -0.79 -0.93 7.60
C LYS A 24 -0.19 0.42 7.98
N ASN A 25 1.08 0.65 7.65
CA ASN A 25 1.72 1.94 7.89
C ASN A 25 1.15 3.04 6.99
N LEU A 26 0.83 2.72 5.73
CA LEU A 26 0.22 3.65 4.80
C LEU A 26 -1.15 4.15 5.29
N GLU A 27 -1.99 3.27 5.84
CA GLU A 27 -3.29 3.67 6.40
C GLU A 27 -3.14 4.77 7.45
N LYS A 28 -2.15 4.65 8.34
CA LYS A 28 -1.85 5.67 9.35
C LYS A 28 -1.41 6.99 8.72
N ILE A 29 -0.60 6.92 7.66
CA ILE A 29 -0.13 8.09 6.92
C ILE A 29 -1.31 8.79 6.23
N VAL A 30 -2.25 8.04 5.64
CA VAL A 30 -3.45 8.59 5.01
C VAL A 30 -4.29 9.36 6.03
N ASP A 31 -4.51 8.79 7.20
CA ASP A 31 -5.25 9.45 8.29
C ASP A 31 -4.53 10.73 8.76
N HIS A 32 -3.21 10.67 8.98
CA HIS A 32 -2.43 11.86 9.36
C HIS A 32 -2.44 12.94 8.28
N ALA A 33 -2.28 12.56 7.00
CA ALA A 33 -2.30 13.50 5.89
C ALA A 33 -3.65 14.25 5.83
N ARG A 34 -4.76 13.52 6.03
CA ARG A 34 -6.09 14.14 6.13
C ARG A 34 -6.16 15.11 7.31
N ASP A 35 -5.71 14.71 8.49
CA ASP A 35 -5.78 15.53 9.71
C ASP A 35 -4.95 16.82 9.59
N LEU A 36 -3.84 16.76 8.84
CA LEU A 36 -3.01 17.91 8.48
C LEU A 36 -3.62 18.77 7.35
N GLY A 37 -4.74 18.37 6.77
CA GLY A 37 -5.42 19.08 5.68
C GLY A 37 -4.78 18.90 4.30
N VAL A 38 -3.92 17.90 4.12
CA VAL A 38 -3.31 17.56 2.82
C VAL A 38 -4.42 17.20 1.83
N LYS A 39 -4.45 17.90 0.70
CA LYS A 39 -5.53 17.76 -0.30
C LYS A 39 -5.33 16.60 -1.26
N CYS A 40 -4.09 16.22 -1.51
CA CYS A 40 -3.74 15.13 -2.43
C CYS A 40 -2.53 14.37 -1.90
N LEU A 41 -2.65 13.05 -1.85
CA LEU A 41 -1.56 12.14 -1.52
C LEU A 41 -1.48 11.08 -2.62
N THR A 42 -0.38 11.08 -3.37
CA THR A 42 -0.11 10.04 -4.38
C THR A 42 0.91 9.06 -3.82
N VAL A 43 0.55 7.78 -3.81
CA VAL A 43 1.41 6.72 -3.27
C VAL A 43 1.89 5.85 -4.41
N TYR A 44 3.21 5.72 -4.54
CA TYR A 44 3.78 4.85 -5.55
C TYR A 44 3.84 3.40 -5.04
N THR A 45 2.85 2.60 -5.45
CA THR A 45 2.64 1.22 -4.98
C THR A 45 3.41 0.19 -5.80
N LEU A 46 3.44 0.34 -7.13
CA LEU A 46 4.13 -0.58 -8.03
C LEU A 46 4.59 0.17 -9.30
N SER A 47 5.86 0.05 -9.66
CA SER A 47 6.38 0.57 -10.94
C SER A 47 6.27 -0.44 -12.08
N THR A 48 6.42 0.02 -13.33
CA THR A 48 6.49 -0.87 -14.51
C THR A 48 7.75 -1.72 -14.52
N GLU A 49 8.87 -1.26 -13.94
CA GLU A 49 10.08 -2.05 -13.70
C GLU A 49 9.80 -3.12 -12.66
N ASN A 50 9.15 -2.77 -11.54
CA ASN A 50 8.79 -3.73 -10.51
C ASN A 50 7.80 -4.80 -11.00
N TRP A 51 6.91 -4.45 -11.94
CA TRP A 51 6.06 -5.41 -12.63
C TRP A 51 6.86 -6.41 -13.46
N ARG A 52 7.91 -5.94 -14.16
CA ARG A 52 8.75 -6.75 -15.07
C ARG A 52 9.78 -7.60 -14.31
N GLU A 53 10.38 -7.07 -13.26
CA GLU A 53 11.56 -7.63 -12.60
C GLU A 53 11.23 -8.50 -11.38
N ARG A 54 10.08 -8.30 -10.73
CA ARG A 54 9.73 -9.05 -9.52
C ARG A 54 9.05 -10.38 -9.86
N SER A 55 9.14 -11.32 -8.92
CA SER A 55 8.47 -12.61 -9.08
C SER A 55 6.95 -12.43 -9.20
N ARG A 56 6.31 -13.27 -10.04
CA ARG A 56 4.85 -13.25 -10.22
C ARG A 56 4.09 -13.40 -8.91
N LYS A 57 4.60 -14.22 -7.99
CA LYS A 57 4.02 -14.44 -6.65
C LYS A 57 4.03 -13.16 -5.83
N GLU A 58 5.12 -12.39 -5.85
CA GLU A 58 5.21 -11.12 -5.14
C GLU A 58 4.26 -10.08 -5.76
N VAL A 59 4.25 -9.94 -7.08
CA VAL A 59 3.35 -9.00 -7.78
C VAL A 59 1.89 -9.30 -7.47
N GLN A 60 1.48 -10.57 -7.54
CA GLN A 60 0.13 -11.00 -7.16
C GLN A 60 -0.19 -10.68 -5.70
N GLY A 61 0.77 -10.88 -4.79
CA GLY A 61 0.62 -10.50 -3.38
C GLY A 61 0.34 -9.01 -3.19
N ILE A 62 1.08 -8.14 -3.90
CA ILE A 62 0.88 -6.68 -3.86
C ILE A 62 -0.53 -6.30 -4.37
N PHE A 63 -0.95 -6.85 -5.51
CA PHE A 63 -2.30 -6.59 -6.04
C PHE A 63 -3.41 -7.13 -5.14
N GLY A 64 -3.21 -8.31 -4.54
CA GLY A 64 -4.14 -8.86 -3.55
C GLY A 64 -4.32 -7.94 -2.35
N LEU A 65 -3.23 -7.37 -1.84
CA LEU A 65 -3.28 -6.38 -0.76
C LEU A 65 -3.99 -5.10 -1.19
N LEU A 66 -3.72 -4.60 -2.39
CA LEU A 66 -4.39 -3.40 -2.93
C LEU A 66 -5.91 -3.61 -3.02
N LEU A 67 -6.35 -4.73 -3.60
CA LEU A 67 -7.77 -5.06 -3.71
C LEU A 67 -8.43 -5.19 -2.34
N LYS A 68 -7.76 -5.84 -1.39
CA LYS A 68 -8.24 -5.98 -0.01
C LYS A 68 -8.45 -4.61 0.64
N VAL A 69 -7.48 -3.71 0.55
CA VAL A 69 -7.60 -2.34 1.10
C VAL A 69 -8.75 -1.60 0.46
N ILE A 70 -8.89 -1.67 -0.87
CA ILE A 70 -10.00 -1.01 -1.56
C ILE A 70 -11.35 -1.53 -1.03
N GLN A 71 -11.50 -2.85 -0.87
CA GLN A 71 -12.76 -3.44 -0.40
C GLN A 71 -13.05 -3.09 1.07
N GLU A 72 -12.08 -3.22 1.95
CA GLU A 72 -12.25 -3.02 3.39
C GLU A 72 -12.38 -1.54 3.77
N LYS A 73 -11.61 -0.67 3.10
CA LYS A 73 -11.49 0.75 3.48
C LYS A 73 -12.40 1.69 2.71
N LYS A 74 -13.03 1.25 1.61
CA LYS A 74 -13.90 2.12 0.79
C LYS A 74 -14.94 2.87 1.63
N ARG A 75 -15.70 2.16 2.46
CA ARG A 75 -16.75 2.77 3.29
C ARG A 75 -16.17 3.71 4.35
N GLU A 76 -15.09 3.29 5.00
CA GLU A 76 -14.39 4.08 6.01
C GLU A 76 -13.86 5.40 5.41
N TYR A 77 -13.19 5.32 4.26
CA TYR A 77 -12.65 6.48 3.56
C TYR A 77 -13.74 7.42 3.05
N GLN A 78 -14.85 6.89 2.54
CA GLN A 78 -16.01 7.72 2.17
C GLN A 78 -16.56 8.50 3.36
N GLN A 79 -16.72 7.87 4.53
CA GLN A 79 -17.17 8.54 5.76
C GLN A 79 -16.17 9.60 6.24
N LYS A 80 -14.88 9.35 6.03
CA LYS A 80 -13.78 10.28 6.33
C LYS A 80 -13.59 11.39 5.27
N GLY A 81 -14.43 11.43 4.23
CA GLY A 81 -14.33 12.39 3.11
C GLY A 81 -13.13 12.16 2.19
N ILE A 82 -12.50 11.00 2.26
CA ILE A 82 -11.34 10.61 1.46
C ILE A 82 -11.81 9.98 0.15
N LYS A 83 -11.28 10.47 -0.98
CA LYS A 83 -11.50 9.90 -2.31
C LYS A 83 -10.28 9.10 -2.73
N LEU A 84 -10.48 7.83 -3.08
CA LEU A 84 -9.42 6.94 -3.54
C LEU A 84 -9.44 6.83 -5.06
N PHE A 85 -8.27 7.01 -5.68
CA PHE A 85 -8.05 6.81 -7.11
C PHE A 85 -6.94 5.80 -7.33
N VAL A 86 -7.09 4.96 -8.35
CA VAL A 86 -6.00 4.12 -8.85
C VAL A 86 -5.54 4.74 -10.17
N LEU A 87 -4.23 5.00 -10.25
CA LEU A 87 -3.57 5.55 -11.42
C LEU A 87 -2.63 4.48 -11.97
N GLY A 88 -2.56 4.34 -13.29
CA GLY A 88 -1.75 3.33 -13.96
C GLY A 88 -1.87 3.44 -15.46
#